data_AF-A0A950TYH5-F1
#
_entry.id   AF-A0A950TYH5-F1
#
_cell.length_a   1.000
_cell.length_b   1.000
_cell.length_c   1.000
_cell.angle_alpha   90.00
_cell.angle_beta   90.00
_cell.angle_gamma   90.00
#
_symmetry.space_group_name_H-M   'P 1'
#
loop_
_entity.id
_entity.type
_entity.pdbx_description
1 polymer ?
#
loop_
_entity_poly.entity_id
_entity_poly.type
_entity_poly.pdbx_seq_one_letter_code
_entity_poly.pdbx_strand_id
1 'polypeptide(L)'
;MRYISTRGEAPPLGFLEATLAGLARDGGLYVPASFPQFDPDTLASFAGRPYAEVAVEVMRPFIGEEIADYDLARITREAYGNFRHPAVAPLVQFGASDFVLELFHGPTLAFKDLAMQFLGRLMDHVLTARGERATIVVATSGDTGAAAIEAFRGRARADLFVLFPRGRISDVQRRMMTTVTDGNVQALAIEGTFDDCQAIVKGMFKHRDFCDRTRLSGVNSINWARIVAQIVYYFTAAVALGAPQRRVAFTVPTGNFGNVFAGYVALRMGLPVDRLVIATNVNDILTRTVTTGSY
;
A
#
# COMPACT_ATOMS: atom_id res chain seq x y z
N MET A 1 -14.85 -9.16 -8.70
CA MET A 1 -14.70 -7.69 -8.73
C MET A 1 -14.02 -7.29 -10.04
N ARG A 2 -14.34 -6.14 -10.64
CA ARG A 2 -13.59 -5.59 -11.79
C ARG A 2 -13.00 -4.23 -11.42
N TYR A 3 -11.83 -3.93 -11.99
CA TYR A 3 -11.09 -2.71 -11.77
C TYR A 3 -11.08 -1.87 -13.05
N ILE A 4 -11.53 -0.62 -12.93
CA ILE A 4 -11.64 0.33 -14.04
C ILE A 4 -10.60 1.43 -13.89
N SER A 5 -10.16 1.99 -15.02
CA SER A 5 -9.28 3.16 -15.01
C SER A 5 -10.05 4.42 -14.65
N THR A 6 -9.45 5.28 -13.83
CA THR A 6 -9.96 6.63 -13.55
C THR A 6 -10.03 7.54 -14.77
N ARG A 7 -9.43 7.16 -15.91
CA ARG A 7 -9.52 7.89 -17.19
C ARG A 7 -10.48 7.24 -18.20
N GLY A 8 -11.02 6.07 -17.88
CA GLY A 8 -12.08 5.42 -18.66
C GLY A 8 -11.67 4.80 -20.00
N GLU A 9 -10.39 4.87 -20.40
CA GLU A 9 -9.92 4.45 -21.73
C GLU A 9 -9.08 3.16 -21.70
N ALA A 10 -8.80 2.63 -20.51
CA ALA A 10 -8.14 1.34 -20.33
C ALA A 10 -9.17 0.21 -20.08
N PRO A 11 -8.86 -1.02 -20.56
CA PRO A 11 -9.74 -2.16 -20.34
C PRO A 11 -9.89 -2.44 -18.85
N PRO A 12 -11.09 -2.87 -18.40
CA PRO A 12 -11.27 -3.31 -17.03
C PRO A 12 -10.40 -4.55 -16.79
N LEU A 13 -9.85 -4.70 -15.59
CA LEU A 13 -8.99 -5.81 -15.20
C LEU A 13 -9.52 -6.57 -13.96
N GLY A 14 -9.03 -7.79 -13.74
CA GLY A 14 -9.12 -8.48 -12.44
C GLY A 14 -8.22 -7.84 -11.39
N PHE A 15 -8.35 -8.26 -10.13
CA PHE A 15 -7.53 -7.76 -9.03
C PHE A 15 -6.04 -8.03 -9.23
N LEU A 16 -5.69 -9.28 -9.59
CA LEU A 16 -4.29 -9.66 -9.79
C LEU A 16 -3.70 -8.96 -11.01
N GLU A 17 -4.47 -8.84 -12.08
CA GLU A 17 -4.06 -8.12 -13.29
C GLU A 17 -3.82 -6.62 -13.01
N ALA A 18 -4.74 -5.95 -12.31
CA ALA A 18 -4.57 -4.56 -11.90
C ALA A 18 -3.37 -4.38 -10.97
N THR A 19 -3.13 -5.34 -10.07
CA THR A 19 -1.97 -5.33 -9.15
C THR A 19 -0.65 -5.46 -9.90
N LEU A 20 -0.57 -6.36 -10.88
CA LEU A 20 0.65 -6.55 -11.69
C LEU A 20 0.89 -5.38 -12.66
N ALA A 21 -0.18 -4.84 -13.26
CA ALA A 21 -0.10 -3.70 -14.16
C ALA A 21 0.35 -2.41 -13.44
N GLY A 22 -0.15 -2.18 -12.22
CA GLY A 22 0.14 -0.97 -11.44
C GLY A 22 -0.57 0.27 -12.00
N LEU A 23 -0.11 0.79 -13.14
CA LEU A 23 -0.72 1.94 -13.83
C LEU A 23 -1.57 1.43 -15.01
N ALA A 24 -2.72 2.07 -15.25
CA ALA A 24 -3.55 1.75 -16.41
C ALA A 24 -2.88 2.22 -17.72
N ARG A 25 -3.18 1.55 -18.83
CA ARG A 25 -2.57 1.80 -20.14
C ARG A 25 -2.82 3.21 -20.71
N ASP A 26 -3.88 3.87 -20.24
CA ASP A 26 -4.28 5.25 -20.56
C ASP A 26 -3.63 6.29 -19.60
N GLY A 27 -2.76 5.83 -18.69
CA GLY A 27 -2.12 6.64 -17.66
C GLY A 27 -3.03 6.95 -16.46
N GLY A 28 -4.22 6.36 -16.38
CA GLY A 28 -5.11 6.42 -15.23
C GLY A 28 -4.71 5.45 -14.11
N LEU A 29 -5.46 5.49 -13.02
CA LEU A 29 -5.29 4.58 -11.89
C LEU A 29 -6.41 3.54 -11.88
N TYR A 30 -6.09 2.29 -11.51
CA TYR A 30 -7.13 1.27 -11.31
C TYR A 30 -7.84 1.45 -9.97
N VAL A 31 -9.17 1.50 -10.02
CA VAL A 31 -10.09 1.56 -8.86
C VAL A 31 -11.20 0.53 -9.05
N PRO A 32 -11.81 0.00 -7.98
CA PRO A 32 -12.87 -0.99 -8.11
C PRO A 32 -14.10 -0.33 -8.73
N ALA A 33 -14.81 -1.06 -9.60
CA ALA A 33 -16.05 -0.58 -10.20
C ALA A 33 -17.16 -0.31 -9.17
N SER A 34 -17.09 -0.96 -8.01
CA SER A 34 -17.97 -0.72 -6.86
C SER A 34 -17.22 -0.98 -5.55
N PHE A 35 -17.65 -0.31 -4.47
CA PHE A 35 -17.11 -0.57 -3.13
C PHE A 35 -17.93 -1.67 -2.44
N PRO A 36 -17.30 -2.78 -1.99
CA PRO A 36 -17.94 -3.78 -1.15
C PRO A 36 -18.55 -3.15 0.10
N GLN A 37 -19.61 -3.72 0.66
CA GLN A 37 -20.24 -3.25 1.90
C GLN A 37 -20.12 -4.32 2.98
N PHE A 38 -19.89 -3.90 4.22
CA PHE A 38 -20.05 -4.73 5.39
C PHE A 38 -21.27 -4.27 6.20
N ASP A 39 -22.08 -5.23 6.62
CA ASP A 39 -23.13 -4.96 7.60
C ASP A 39 -22.54 -4.76 9.01
N PRO A 40 -23.29 -4.15 9.94
CA PRO A 40 -22.83 -3.93 11.30
C PRO A 40 -22.40 -5.19 12.06
N ASP A 41 -23.04 -6.33 11.84
CA ASP A 41 -22.71 -7.58 12.55
C ASP A 41 -21.35 -8.11 12.08
N THR A 42 -21.08 -8.03 10.78
CA THR A 42 -19.76 -8.34 10.20
C THR A 42 -18.69 -7.42 10.80
N LEU A 43 -18.94 -6.10 10.89
CA LEU A 43 -18.01 -5.16 11.52
C LEU A 43 -17.72 -5.51 12.99
N ALA A 44 -18.78 -5.80 13.76
CA ALA A 44 -18.66 -6.16 15.16
C ALA A 44 -17.88 -7.47 15.35
N SER A 45 -17.98 -8.42 14.39
CA SER A 45 -17.24 -9.68 14.43
C SER A 45 -15.73 -9.53 14.40
N PHE A 46 -15.20 -8.37 13.97
CA PHE A 46 -13.76 -8.12 13.95
C PHE A 46 -13.18 -7.85 15.34
N ALA A 47 -14.02 -7.57 16.34
CA ALA A 47 -13.57 -7.30 17.70
C ALA A 47 -12.80 -8.51 18.28
N GLY A 48 -11.59 -8.26 18.76
CA GLY A 48 -10.73 -9.28 19.36
C GLY A 48 -10.06 -10.26 18.38
N ARG A 49 -10.34 -10.17 17.07
CA ARG A 49 -9.69 -11.03 16.07
C ARG A 49 -8.25 -10.60 15.78
N PRO A 50 -7.34 -11.54 15.48
CA PRO A 50 -6.00 -11.21 15.01
C PRO A 50 -6.00 -10.35 13.74
N TYR A 51 -5.07 -9.41 13.65
CA TYR A 51 -4.98 -8.47 12.50
C TYR A 51 -4.94 -9.19 11.15
N ALA A 52 -4.17 -10.29 11.05
CA ALA A 52 -4.06 -11.07 9.82
C ALA A 52 -5.39 -11.72 9.40
N GLU A 53 -6.26 -12.08 10.34
CA GLU A 53 -7.58 -12.63 10.02
C GLU A 53 -8.54 -11.54 9.57
N VAL A 54 -8.56 -10.39 10.26
CA VAL A 54 -9.34 -9.22 9.82
C VAL A 54 -8.89 -8.77 8.43
N ALA A 55 -7.58 -8.86 8.15
CA ALA A 55 -7.04 -8.58 6.83
C ALA A 55 -7.63 -9.49 5.73
N VAL A 56 -7.77 -10.80 6.00
CA VAL A 56 -8.42 -11.73 5.04
C VAL A 56 -9.84 -11.27 4.73
N GLU A 57 -10.64 -11.00 5.76
CA GLU A 57 -12.05 -10.59 5.60
C GLU A 57 -12.18 -9.27 4.82
N VAL A 58 -11.40 -8.25 5.22
CA VAL A 58 -11.47 -6.91 4.62
C VAL A 58 -10.99 -6.92 3.16
N MET A 59 -9.98 -7.75 2.83
CA MET A 59 -9.43 -7.80 1.48
C MET A 59 -10.18 -8.75 0.54
N ARG A 60 -10.82 -9.80 1.06
CA ARG A 60 -11.50 -10.85 0.26
C ARG A 60 -12.48 -10.28 -0.78
N PRO A 61 -13.36 -9.32 -0.47
CA PRO A 61 -14.29 -8.77 -1.47
C PRO A 61 -13.61 -8.03 -2.64
N PHE A 62 -12.41 -7.49 -2.42
CA PHE A 62 -11.62 -6.85 -3.48
C PHE A 62 -10.90 -7.87 -4.36
N ILE A 63 -10.41 -8.95 -3.76
CA ILE A 63 -9.66 -10.02 -4.42
C ILE A 63 -10.61 -10.96 -5.18
N GLY A 64 -11.80 -11.21 -4.63
CA GLY A 64 -12.72 -12.22 -5.11
C GLY A 64 -12.13 -13.62 -4.99
N GLU A 65 -12.41 -14.45 -6.00
CA GLU A 65 -11.97 -15.85 -6.09
C GLU A 65 -10.59 -16.00 -6.76
N GLU A 66 -9.91 -14.91 -7.08
CA GLU A 66 -8.60 -14.96 -7.78
C GLU A 66 -7.48 -15.56 -6.91
N ILE A 67 -7.70 -15.70 -5.60
CA ILE A 67 -6.77 -16.34 -4.64
C ILE A 67 -7.58 -17.21 -3.69
N ALA A 68 -7.18 -18.47 -3.51
CA ALA A 68 -7.82 -19.39 -2.57
C ALA A 68 -7.76 -18.87 -1.13
N ASP A 69 -8.74 -19.26 -0.30
CA ASP A 69 -8.80 -18.86 1.12
C ASP A 69 -7.56 -19.25 1.91
N TYR A 70 -7.10 -20.48 1.71
CA TYR A 70 -5.88 -20.98 2.34
C TYR A 70 -4.66 -20.11 1.97
N ASP A 71 -4.51 -19.73 0.70
CA ASP A 71 -3.39 -18.93 0.23
C ASP A 71 -3.45 -17.49 0.74
N LEU A 72 -4.63 -16.85 0.75
CA LEU A 72 -4.76 -15.50 1.29
C LEU A 72 -4.49 -15.45 2.79
N ALA A 73 -4.98 -16.45 3.54
CA ALA A 73 -4.70 -16.58 4.98
C ALA A 73 -3.21 -16.79 5.26
N ARG A 74 -2.54 -17.61 4.44
CA ARG A 74 -1.08 -17.80 4.54
C ARG A 74 -0.33 -16.50 4.23
N ILE A 75 -0.64 -15.84 3.11
CA ILE A 75 -0.01 -14.58 2.68
C ILE A 75 -0.12 -13.49 3.75
N THR A 76 -1.31 -13.28 4.30
CA THR A 76 -1.56 -12.27 5.33
C THR A 76 -0.85 -12.60 6.64
N ARG A 77 -0.88 -13.86 7.09
CA ARG A 77 -0.15 -14.30 8.29
C ARG A 77 1.35 -14.09 8.15
N GLU A 78 1.93 -14.47 7.01
CA GLU A 78 3.35 -14.25 6.75
C GLU A 78 3.70 -12.76 6.60
N ALA A 79 2.81 -11.95 6.02
CA ALA A 79 3.03 -10.51 5.82
C ALA A 79 3.11 -9.77 7.15
N TYR A 80 2.18 -10.07 8.06
CA TYR A 80 2.05 -9.36 9.33
C TYR A 80 2.78 -10.05 10.50
N GLY A 81 3.22 -11.30 10.33
CA GLY A 81 3.96 -12.05 11.36
C GLY A 81 5.34 -11.50 11.71
N ASN A 82 5.95 -10.70 10.82
CA ASN A 82 7.26 -10.07 11.07
C ASN A 82 7.16 -8.68 11.72
N PHE A 83 5.96 -8.26 12.14
CA PHE A 83 5.79 -7.04 12.91
C PHE A 83 6.16 -7.28 14.37
N ARG A 84 6.85 -6.32 14.97
CA ARG A 84 7.37 -6.43 16.35
C ARG A 84 6.30 -6.23 17.43
N HIS A 85 5.06 -5.99 17.02
CA HIS A 85 3.93 -5.84 17.92
C HIS A 85 2.82 -6.83 17.52
N PRO A 86 2.27 -7.62 18.46
CA PRO A 86 1.28 -8.66 18.15
C PRO A 86 -0.02 -8.11 17.55
N ALA A 87 -0.41 -6.89 17.93
CA ALA A 87 -1.57 -6.20 17.32
C ALA A 87 -1.28 -5.64 15.91
N VAL A 88 -0.03 -5.68 15.44
CA VAL A 88 0.46 -5.12 14.15
C VAL A 88 0.38 -3.60 14.06
N ALA A 89 -0.79 -3.02 14.35
CA ALA A 89 -1.10 -1.59 14.38
C ALA A 89 -1.82 -1.22 15.69
N PRO A 90 -1.12 -1.15 16.84
CA PRO A 90 -1.73 -0.84 18.12
C PRO A 90 -2.18 0.62 18.22
N LEU A 91 -3.17 0.86 19.09
CA LEU A 91 -3.59 2.19 19.51
C LEU A 91 -2.94 2.55 20.85
N VAL A 92 -2.34 3.73 20.93
CA VAL A 92 -1.82 4.30 22.17
C VAL A 92 -2.62 5.54 22.52
N GLN A 93 -3.32 5.52 23.65
CA GLN A 93 -4.09 6.66 24.12
C GLN A 93 -3.15 7.75 24.66
N PHE A 94 -3.38 9.00 24.26
CA PHE A 94 -2.62 10.15 24.75
C PHE A 94 -3.50 11.32 25.22
N GLY A 95 -4.82 11.22 25.04
CA GLY A 95 -5.82 12.18 25.53
C GLY A 95 -7.11 11.47 25.94
N ALA A 96 -8.10 12.23 26.39
CA ALA A 96 -9.38 11.67 26.85
C ALA A 96 -10.10 10.86 25.74
N SER A 97 -10.02 11.34 24.50
CA SER A 97 -10.59 10.70 23.31
C SER A 97 -9.57 10.58 22.16
N ASP A 98 -8.29 10.77 22.45
CA ASP A 98 -7.24 10.88 21.44
C ASP A 98 -6.27 9.72 21.51
N PHE A 99 -6.01 9.12 20.35
CA PHE A 99 -5.19 7.93 20.18
C PHE A 99 -4.22 8.10 19.01
N VAL A 100 -3.00 7.60 19.19
CA VAL A 100 -2.05 7.38 18.10
C VAL A 100 -2.22 5.95 17.61
N LEU A 101 -2.48 5.77 16.32
CA LEU A 101 -2.40 4.48 15.65
C LEU A 101 -0.95 4.24 15.19
N GLU A 102 -0.23 3.38 15.89
CA GLU A 102 1.19 3.13 15.62
C GLU A 102 1.36 2.19 14.42
N LEU A 103 1.70 2.76 13.26
CA LEU A 103 1.89 2.01 12.02
C LEU A 103 3.37 1.70 11.72
N PHE A 104 4.25 1.74 12.72
CA PHE A 104 5.71 1.65 12.54
C PHE A 104 6.34 0.40 13.16
N HIS A 105 5.54 -0.61 13.53
CA HIS A 105 6.07 -1.85 14.12
C HIS A 105 6.61 -2.85 13.12
N GLY A 106 6.47 -2.55 11.83
CA GLY A 106 7.05 -3.34 10.73
C GLY A 106 8.58 -3.28 10.66
N PRO A 107 9.18 -4.00 9.71
CA PRO A 107 10.63 -4.16 9.59
C PRO A 107 11.39 -2.86 9.29
N THR A 108 10.73 -1.83 8.74
CA THR A 108 11.39 -0.59 8.31
C THR A 108 10.95 0.64 9.10
N LEU A 109 10.22 0.43 10.20
CA LEU A 109 9.76 1.48 11.11
C LEU A 109 8.78 2.46 10.46
N ALA A 110 8.07 2.06 9.40
CA ALA A 110 7.21 2.95 8.64
C ALA A 110 5.90 2.29 8.20
N PHE A 111 4.83 3.08 8.12
CA PHE A 111 3.49 2.60 7.72
C PHE A 111 3.41 1.94 6.34
N LYS A 112 4.44 2.14 5.51
CA LYS A 112 4.54 1.53 4.18
C LYS A 112 4.71 0.01 4.29
N ASP A 113 5.23 -0.49 5.40
CA ASP A 113 5.40 -1.92 5.67
C ASP A 113 4.07 -2.68 5.60
N LEU A 114 2.98 -2.10 6.11
CA LEU A 114 1.66 -2.76 6.15
C LEU A 114 1.20 -3.16 4.74
N ALA A 115 1.45 -2.29 3.77
CA ALA A 115 1.11 -2.55 2.38
C ALA A 115 2.17 -3.37 1.64
N MET A 116 3.44 -3.03 1.83
CA MET A 116 4.53 -3.63 1.04
C MET A 116 4.73 -5.10 1.41
N GLN A 117 4.67 -5.46 2.70
CA GLN A 117 4.85 -6.85 3.12
C GLN A 117 3.77 -7.78 2.57
N PHE A 118 2.53 -7.30 2.46
CA PHE A 118 1.45 -8.00 1.76
C PHE A 118 1.72 -8.07 0.25
N LEU A 119 1.99 -6.92 -0.39
CA LEU A 119 2.19 -6.83 -1.84
C LEU A 119 3.33 -7.73 -2.34
N GLY A 120 4.48 -7.74 -1.68
CA GLY A 120 5.62 -8.56 -2.09
C GLY A 120 5.29 -10.05 -2.12
N ARG A 121 4.57 -10.54 -1.10
CA ARG A 121 4.12 -11.94 -1.00
C ARG A 121 3.03 -12.26 -2.01
N LEU A 122 2.08 -11.34 -2.19
CA LEU A 122 1.03 -11.47 -3.19
C LEU A 122 1.62 -11.60 -4.60
N MET A 123 2.54 -10.70 -4.98
CA MET A 123 3.18 -10.73 -6.29
C MET A 123 4.00 -12.01 -6.49
N ASP A 124 4.78 -12.43 -5.48
CA ASP A 124 5.57 -13.66 -5.56
C ASP A 124 4.70 -14.91 -5.74
N HIS A 125 3.56 -14.99 -5.03
CA HIS A 125 2.58 -16.06 -5.19
C HIS A 125 2.01 -16.09 -6.62
N VAL A 126 1.54 -14.95 -7.12
CA VAL A 126 0.90 -14.86 -8.43
C VAL A 126 1.88 -15.13 -9.56
N LEU A 127 3.08 -14.53 -9.50
CA LEU A 127 4.13 -14.74 -10.50
C LEU A 127 4.60 -16.19 -10.50
N THR A 128 4.69 -16.83 -9.33
CA THR A 128 5.02 -18.25 -9.23
C THR A 128 3.96 -19.13 -9.89
N ALA A 129 2.68 -18.89 -9.60
CA ALA A 129 1.57 -19.63 -10.20
C ALA A 129 1.51 -19.49 -11.74
N ARG A 130 1.92 -18.33 -12.27
CA ARG A 130 1.98 -18.06 -13.72
C ARG A 130 3.29 -18.50 -14.39
N GLY A 131 4.31 -18.91 -13.62
CA GLY A 131 5.64 -19.17 -14.15
C GLY A 131 6.34 -17.90 -14.68
N GLU A 132 5.93 -16.73 -14.21
CA GLU A 132 6.41 -15.42 -14.67
C GLU A 132 7.44 -14.80 -13.72
N ARG A 133 8.07 -13.70 -14.16
CA ARG A 133 8.93 -12.83 -13.35
C ARG A 133 8.53 -11.37 -13.55
N ALA A 134 8.84 -10.51 -12.59
CA ALA A 134 8.65 -9.07 -12.71
C ALA A 134 9.92 -8.29 -12.36
N THR A 135 10.17 -7.20 -13.10
CA THR A 135 11.19 -6.20 -12.74
C THR A 135 10.51 -5.06 -12.03
N ILE A 136 10.75 -4.92 -10.73
CA ILE A 136 10.16 -3.91 -9.88
C ILE A 136 11.08 -2.70 -9.83
N VAL A 137 10.56 -1.51 -10.17
CA VAL A 137 11.33 -0.26 -10.06
C VAL A 137 10.61 0.73 -9.15
N VAL A 138 11.33 1.27 -8.17
CA VAL A 138 10.81 2.22 -7.17
C VAL A 138 11.70 3.43 -7.07
N ALA A 139 11.14 4.63 -7.24
CA ALA A 139 11.79 5.86 -6.81
C ALA A 139 11.42 6.17 -5.35
N THR A 140 12.39 6.57 -4.53
CA THR A 140 12.14 6.88 -3.12
C THR A 140 12.92 8.09 -2.61
N SER A 141 12.33 8.75 -1.61
CA SER A 141 12.98 9.73 -0.74
C SER A 141 13.42 9.11 0.61
N GLY A 142 13.33 7.79 0.78
CA GLY A 142 13.70 7.08 2.01
C GLY A 142 12.84 5.84 2.26
N ASP A 143 11.78 5.96 3.07
CA ASP A 143 11.09 4.78 3.62
C ASP A 143 10.45 3.86 2.58
N THR A 144 9.96 4.40 1.45
CA THR A 144 9.29 3.56 0.43
C THR A 144 10.27 2.54 -0.14
N GLY A 145 11.53 2.93 -0.34
CA GLY A 145 12.55 2.03 -0.84
C GLY A 145 12.92 0.96 0.17
N ALA A 146 13.10 1.35 1.44
CA ALA A 146 13.35 0.39 2.53
C ALA A 146 12.21 -0.64 2.62
N ALA A 147 10.96 -0.18 2.65
CA ALA A 147 9.79 -1.07 2.74
C ALA A 147 9.64 -1.98 1.50
N ALA A 148 9.99 -1.48 0.31
CA ALA A 148 10.02 -2.29 -0.90
C ALA A 148 11.13 -3.35 -0.83
N ILE A 149 12.33 -2.99 -0.39
CA ILE A 149 13.44 -3.93 -0.24
C ILE A 149 13.08 -5.05 0.72
N GLU A 150 12.56 -4.73 1.91
CA GLU A 150 12.14 -5.76 2.86
C GLU A 150 10.96 -6.61 2.36
N ALA A 151 10.15 -6.12 1.43
CA ALA A 151 9.06 -6.90 0.83
C ALA A 151 9.54 -7.86 -0.26
N PHE A 152 10.53 -7.45 -1.05
CA PHE A 152 10.98 -8.15 -2.25
C PHE A 152 12.33 -8.87 -2.11
N ARG A 153 13.12 -8.60 -1.06
CA ARG A 153 14.40 -9.30 -0.83
C ARG A 153 14.17 -10.81 -0.75
N GLY A 154 15.01 -11.57 -1.44
CA GLY A 154 14.95 -13.03 -1.47
C GLY A 154 13.75 -13.62 -2.23
N ARG A 155 12.91 -12.80 -2.88
CA ARG A 155 11.77 -13.29 -3.67
C ARG A 155 12.24 -13.87 -4.99
N ALA A 156 11.85 -15.12 -5.25
CA ALA A 156 12.35 -15.87 -6.39
C ALA A 156 11.88 -15.31 -7.73
N ARG A 157 10.72 -14.63 -7.79
CA ARG A 157 10.11 -14.16 -9.05
C ARG A 157 10.20 -12.65 -9.29
N ALA A 158 10.90 -11.90 -8.45
CA ALA A 158 10.98 -10.45 -8.58
C ALA A 158 12.41 -9.93 -8.44
N ASP A 159 12.83 -9.07 -9.38
CA ASP A 159 14.07 -8.30 -9.29
C ASP A 159 13.70 -6.85 -8.94
N LEU A 160 14.30 -6.28 -7.90
CA LEU A 160 13.97 -4.95 -7.38
C LEU A 160 15.10 -3.96 -7.62
N PHE A 161 14.77 -2.83 -8.25
CA PHE A 161 15.64 -1.67 -8.42
C PHE A 161 15.06 -0.47 -7.68
N VAL A 162 15.80 0.06 -6.70
CA VAL A 162 15.38 1.21 -5.89
C VAL A 162 16.25 2.41 -6.22
N LEU A 163 15.66 3.44 -6.83
CA LEU A 163 16.32 4.69 -7.15
C LEU A 163 16.11 5.68 -6.00
N PHE A 164 17.19 6.20 -5.43
CA PHE A 164 17.16 7.22 -4.38
C PHE A 164 18.19 8.33 -4.65
N PRO A 165 17.90 9.59 -4.29
CA PRO A 165 18.83 10.67 -4.54
C PRO A 165 20.05 10.59 -3.61
N ARG A 166 21.24 10.59 -4.21
CA ARG A 166 22.53 10.51 -3.50
C ARG A 166 22.66 11.69 -2.52
N GLY A 167 22.93 11.38 -1.25
CA GLY A 167 23.18 12.39 -0.21
C GLY A 167 21.96 13.20 0.23
N ARG A 168 20.73 12.82 -0.17
CA ARG A 168 19.49 13.54 0.15
C ARG A 168 18.48 12.75 0.98
N ILE A 169 18.90 11.61 1.53
CA ILE A 169 18.10 10.77 2.44
C ILE A 169 18.85 10.59 3.75
N SER A 170 18.14 10.25 4.84
CA SER A 170 18.80 10.02 6.12
C SER A 170 19.72 8.80 6.07
N ASP A 171 20.74 8.78 6.92
CA ASP A 171 21.66 7.64 6.98
C ASP A 171 20.98 6.34 7.41
N VAL A 172 19.95 6.41 8.27
CA VAL A 172 19.16 5.24 8.67
C VAL A 172 18.44 4.64 7.46
N GLN A 173 17.71 5.47 6.70
CA GLN A 173 17.00 5.03 5.49
C GLN A 173 17.98 4.51 4.43
N ARG A 174 19.12 5.19 4.23
CA ARG A 174 20.16 4.74 3.30
C ARG A 174 20.67 3.36 3.69
N ARG A 175 21.04 3.15 4.95
CA ARG A 175 21.55 1.86 5.44
C ARG A 175 20.51 0.75 5.26
N MET A 176 19.25 1.00 5.62
CA MET A 176 18.16 0.04 5.38
C MET A 176 18.07 -0.42 3.92
N MET A 177 18.43 0.44 2.96
CA MET A 177 18.43 0.09 1.55
C MET A 177 19.74 -0.53 1.04
N THR A 178 20.89 -0.03 1.50
CA THR A 178 22.20 -0.37 0.89
C THR A 178 22.97 -1.47 1.61
N THR A 179 22.51 -1.97 2.76
CA THR A 179 23.17 -3.08 3.48
C THR A 179 22.54 -4.44 3.22
N VAL A 180 21.50 -4.50 2.39
CA VAL A 180 20.87 -5.76 1.98
C VAL A 180 21.74 -6.43 0.92
N THR A 181 22.05 -7.72 1.13
CA THR A 181 22.97 -8.51 0.28
C THR A 181 22.25 -9.45 -0.68
N ASP A 182 20.91 -9.51 -0.63
CA ASP A 182 20.11 -10.34 -1.51
C ASP A 182 20.33 -9.95 -2.99
N GLY A 183 20.76 -10.90 -3.81
CA GLY A 183 21.19 -10.63 -5.19
C GLY A 183 20.10 -10.09 -6.12
N ASN A 184 18.82 -10.25 -5.76
CA ASN A 184 17.69 -9.73 -6.51
C ASN A 184 17.36 -8.26 -6.17
N VAL A 185 18.12 -7.61 -5.30
CA VAL A 185 17.91 -6.21 -4.87
C VAL A 185 19.07 -5.33 -5.33
N GLN A 186 18.74 -4.21 -5.97
CA GLN A 186 19.70 -3.22 -6.45
C GLN A 186 19.29 -1.81 -5.98
N ALA A 187 20.05 -1.25 -5.03
CA ALA A 187 19.85 0.10 -4.54
C ALA A 187 20.74 1.09 -5.34
N LEU A 188 20.11 1.93 -6.15
CA LEU A 188 20.75 2.84 -7.10
C LEU A 188 20.74 4.28 -6.56
N ALA A 189 21.92 4.78 -6.20
CA ALA A 189 22.11 6.17 -5.79
C ALA A 189 22.18 7.07 -7.03
N ILE A 190 21.16 7.90 -7.24
CA ILE A 190 21.06 8.81 -8.38
C ILE A 190 21.68 10.17 -8.03
N GLU A 191 22.56 10.67 -8.89
CA GLU A 191 23.09 12.04 -8.79
C GLU A 191 22.02 13.03 -9.24
N GLY A 192 21.23 13.53 -8.28
CA GLY A 192 20.11 14.42 -8.56
C GLY A 192 19.20 14.61 -7.35
N THR A 193 17.95 14.96 -7.63
CA THR A 193 16.86 15.15 -6.69
C THR A 193 15.93 13.93 -6.65
N PHE A 194 14.98 13.92 -5.71
CA PHE A 194 13.92 12.90 -5.72
C PHE A 194 13.06 13.00 -6.98
N ASP A 195 12.81 14.21 -7.49
CA ASP A 195 12.03 14.42 -8.72
C ASP A 195 12.73 13.82 -9.93
N ASP A 196 14.07 13.86 -9.99
CA ASP A 196 14.85 13.20 -11.03
C ASP A 196 14.68 11.67 -10.97
N CYS A 197 14.75 11.07 -9.78
CA CYS A 197 14.45 9.64 -9.61
C CYS A 197 13.04 9.30 -10.12
N GLN A 198 12.03 10.11 -9.77
CA GLN A 198 10.66 9.91 -10.25
C GLN A 198 10.54 10.09 -11.76
N ALA A 199 11.25 11.07 -12.34
CA ALA A 199 11.25 11.32 -13.77
C ALA A 199 11.85 10.14 -14.55
N ILE A 200 12.96 9.56 -14.06
CA ILE A 200 13.57 8.36 -14.64
C ILE A 200 12.56 7.20 -14.64
N VAL A 201 11.94 6.91 -13.49
CA VAL A 201 10.94 5.82 -13.39
C VAL A 201 9.75 6.07 -14.32
N LYS A 202 9.21 7.29 -14.34
CA LYS A 202 8.12 7.66 -15.28
C LYS A 202 8.57 7.51 -16.74
N GLY A 203 9.81 7.84 -17.07
CA GLY A 203 10.40 7.66 -18.39
C GLY A 203 10.45 6.19 -18.81
N MET A 204 10.86 5.30 -17.90
CA MET A 204 10.84 3.85 -18.14
C MET A 204 9.42 3.35 -18.46
N PHE A 205 8.41 3.77 -17.69
CA PHE A 205 7.00 3.38 -17.92
C PHE A 205 6.40 3.94 -19.22
N LYS A 206 6.93 5.04 -19.76
CA LYS A 206 6.51 5.57 -21.06
C LYS A 206 7.07 4.76 -22.23
N HIS A 207 8.17 4.04 -22.03
CA HIS A 207 8.79 3.22 -23.06
C HIS A 207 8.20 1.81 -23.07
N ARG A 208 7.14 1.59 -23.86
CA ARG A 208 6.38 0.33 -23.90
C ARG A 208 7.24 -0.90 -24.21
N ASP A 209 8.07 -0.84 -25.24
CA ASP A 209 8.93 -1.98 -25.59
C ASP A 209 9.93 -2.34 -24.47
N PHE A 210 10.41 -1.34 -23.73
CA PHE A 210 11.25 -1.56 -22.56
C PHE A 210 10.45 -2.23 -21.43
N CYS A 211 9.23 -1.74 -21.16
CA CYS A 211 8.33 -2.32 -20.16
C CYS A 211 8.02 -3.79 -20.47
N ASP A 212 7.64 -4.09 -21.72
CA ASP A 212 7.26 -5.44 -22.14
C ASP A 212 8.47 -6.39 -22.09
N ARG A 213 9.63 -5.96 -22.59
CA ARG A 213 10.86 -6.76 -22.59
C ARG A 213 11.37 -7.06 -21.17
N THR A 214 11.28 -6.08 -20.27
CA THR A 214 11.78 -6.23 -18.89
C THR A 214 10.72 -6.72 -17.92
N ARG A 215 9.45 -6.84 -18.35
CA ARG A 215 8.30 -7.12 -17.49
C ARG A 215 8.23 -6.11 -16.33
N LEU A 216 8.38 -4.84 -16.69
CA LEU A 216 8.45 -3.74 -15.75
C LEU A 216 7.14 -3.60 -14.98
N SER A 217 7.22 -3.58 -13.66
CA SER A 217 6.07 -3.34 -12.78
C SER A 217 6.40 -2.29 -11.73
N GLY A 218 5.43 -1.44 -11.44
CA GLY A 218 5.56 -0.34 -10.50
C GLY A 218 4.84 -0.64 -9.20
N VAL A 219 5.57 -0.66 -8.08
CA VAL A 219 5.00 -0.81 -6.72
C VAL A 219 4.85 0.54 -6.01
N ASN A 220 4.48 1.55 -6.80
CA ASN A 220 4.33 2.94 -6.39
C ASN A 220 3.11 3.09 -5.47
N SER A 221 2.92 4.26 -4.85
CA SER A 221 1.78 4.52 -3.95
C SER A 221 0.41 4.45 -4.62
N ILE A 222 0.37 4.29 -5.94
CA ILE A 222 -0.84 4.17 -6.75
C ILE A 222 -1.28 2.72 -6.99
N ASN A 223 -0.45 1.72 -6.64
CA ASN A 223 -0.80 0.32 -6.84
C ASN A 223 -2.00 -0.05 -5.95
N TRP A 224 -3.07 -0.57 -6.56
CA TRP A 224 -4.34 -0.81 -5.87
C TRP A 224 -4.22 -1.76 -4.67
N ALA A 225 -3.41 -2.82 -4.77
CA ALA A 225 -3.20 -3.75 -3.66
C ALA A 225 -2.59 -3.08 -2.42
N ARG A 226 -1.82 -1.99 -2.60
CA ARG A 226 -1.32 -1.20 -1.47
C ARG A 226 -2.43 -0.46 -0.74
N ILE A 227 -3.37 0.10 -1.49
CA ILE A 227 -4.54 0.79 -0.91
C ILE A 227 -5.40 -0.23 -0.16
N VAL A 228 -5.69 -1.38 -0.78
CA VAL A 228 -6.46 -2.46 -0.13
C VAL A 228 -5.84 -2.91 1.18
N ALA A 229 -4.51 -3.08 1.22
CA ALA A 229 -3.82 -3.44 2.45
C ALA A 229 -3.92 -2.38 3.56
N GLN A 230 -4.01 -1.11 3.17
CA GLN A 230 -4.13 0.02 4.08
C GLN A 230 -5.53 0.16 4.67
N ILE A 231 -6.57 -0.39 4.04
CA ILE A 231 -7.94 -0.35 4.57
C ILE A 231 -8.03 -1.05 5.92
N VAL A 232 -7.29 -2.14 6.10
CA VAL A 232 -7.40 -3.04 7.27
C VAL A 232 -7.21 -2.30 8.59
N TYR A 233 -6.20 -1.43 8.70
CA TYR A 233 -5.93 -0.76 9.98
C TYR A 233 -6.99 0.29 10.35
N TYR A 234 -7.78 0.79 9.39
CA TYR A 234 -8.94 1.63 9.71
C TYR A 234 -10.03 0.81 10.40
N PHE A 235 -10.31 -0.39 9.88
CA PHE A 235 -11.26 -1.31 10.49
C PHE A 235 -10.81 -1.75 11.87
N THR A 236 -9.57 -2.24 12.01
CA THR A 236 -9.08 -2.74 13.31
C THR A 236 -9.04 -1.62 14.35
N ALA A 237 -8.61 -0.41 13.98
CA ALA A 237 -8.59 0.74 14.88
C ALA A 237 -10.01 1.19 15.28
N ALA A 238 -10.92 1.32 14.31
CA ALA A 238 -12.28 1.77 14.61
C ALA A 238 -13.05 0.76 15.47
N VAL A 239 -12.92 -0.54 15.19
CA VAL A 239 -13.56 -1.60 15.97
C VAL A 239 -13.00 -1.64 17.39
N ALA A 240 -11.68 -1.46 17.57
CA ALA A 240 -11.07 -1.35 18.89
C ALA A 240 -11.59 -0.14 19.70
N LEU A 241 -12.09 0.91 19.03
CA LEU A 241 -12.68 2.11 19.65
C LEU A 241 -14.22 2.04 19.76
N GLY A 242 -14.84 0.92 19.38
CA GLY A 242 -16.27 0.66 19.55
C GLY A 242 -17.11 0.82 18.29
N ALA A 243 -16.53 0.78 17.09
CA ALA A 243 -17.30 0.54 15.88
C ALA A 243 -17.90 -0.90 15.89
N PRO A 244 -19.12 -1.11 15.36
CA PRO A 244 -19.93 -0.14 14.60
C PRO A 244 -20.79 0.83 15.45
N GLN A 245 -20.84 0.68 16.78
CA GLN A 245 -21.74 1.47 17.64
C GLN A 245 -21.29 2.92 17.82
N ARG A 246 -20.00 3.21 17.59
CA ARG A 246 -19.40 4.54 17.68
C ARG A 246 -18.77 4.94 16.36
N ARG A 247 -18.85 6.23 16.07
CA ARG A 247 -18.10 6.83 14.96
C ARG A 247 -16.69 7.20 15.39
N VAL A 248 -15.73 7.08 14.48
CA VAL A 248 -14.32 7.41 14.73
C VAL A 248 -13.83 8.42 13.70
N ALA A 249 -13.11 9.45 14.13
CA ALA A 249 -12.44 10.39 13.25
C ALA A 249 -10.96 9.99 13.09
N PHE A 250 -10.41 10.16 11.90
CA PHE A 250 -9.01 9.89 11.61
C PHE A 250 -8.32 11.14 11.07
N THR A 251 -7.14 11.45 11.61
CA THR A 251 -6.23 12.47 11.06
C THR A 251 -5.02 11.78 10.46
N VAL A 252 -4.75 12.07 9.19
CA VAL A 252 -3.75 11.34 8.40
C VAL A 252 -2.69 12.32 7.87
N PRO A 253 -1.43 12.22 8.31
CA PRO A 253 -0.31 12.89 7.67
C PRO A 253 -0.19 12.42 6.21
N THR A 254 -0.47 13.31 5.27
CA THR A 254 -0.76 12.94 3.88
C THR A 254 0.21 13.61 2.90
N GLY A 255 0.85 12.77 2.08
CA GLY A 255 1.56 13.16 0.85
C GLY A 255 0.76 12.74 -0.39
N ASN A 256 1.07 11.57 -0.97
CA ASN A 256 0.44 11.05 -2.20
C ASN A 256 -1.01 10.53 -2.03
N PHE A 257 -1.74 10.94 -1.00
CA PHE A 257 -3.16 10.62 -0.76
C PHE A 257 -3.56 9.16 -0.47
N GLY A 258 -2.74 8.16 -0.80
CA GLY A 258 -3.12 6.74 -0.70
C GLY A 258 -3.62 6.28 0.69
N ASN A 259 -2.99 6.75 1.77
CA ASN A 259 -3.37 6.38 3.14
C ASN A 259 -4.78 6.90 3.48
N VAL A 260 -5.02 8.21 3.34
CA VAL A 260 -6.35 8.79 3.62
C VAL A 260 -7.41 8.30 2.64
N PHE A 261 -7.02 7.96 1.41
CA PHE A 261 -7.92 7.32 0.45
C PHE A 261 -8.34 5.92 0.90
N ALA A 262 -7.44 5.13 1.51
CA ALA A 262 -7.84 3.85 2.12
C ALA A 262 -8.86 4.05 3.26
N GLY A 263 -8.74 5.12 4.05
CA GLY A 263 -9.75 5.52 5.03
C GLY A 263 -11.09 5.89 4.40
N TYR A 264 -11.06 6.58 3.25
CA TYR A 264 -12.25 6.85 2.45
C TYR A 264 -12.88 5.55 1.93
N VAL A 265 -12.07 4.61 1.44
CA VAL A 265 -12.58 3.29 1.01
C VAL A 265 -13.21 2.56 2.20
N ALA A 266 -12.61 2.58 3.39
CA ALA A 266 -13.20 1.99 4.59
C ALA A 266 -14.57 2.61 4.94
N LEU A 267 -14.68 3.94 4.90
CA LEU A 267 -15.96 4.64 5.02
C LEU A 267 -16.97 4.17 3.97
N ARG A 268 -16.54 4.08 2.70
CA ARG A 268 -17.38 3.59 1.60
C ARG A 268 -17.76 2.13 1.73
N MET A 269 -17.07 1.36 2.57
CA MET A 269 -17.39 -0.04 2.88
C MET A 269 -18.33 -0.21 4.08
N GLY A 270 -18.80 0.88 4.69
CA GLY A 270 -19.73 0.84 5.82
C GLY A 270 -19.10 1.11 7.19
N LEU A 271 -17.78 1.35 7.27
CA LEU A 271 -17.14 1.71 8.53
C LEU A 271 -17.66 3.10 9.00
N PRO A 272 -18.13 3.24 10.26
CA PRO A 272 -18.67 4.51 10.75
C PRO A 272 -17.55 5.53 11.02
N VAL A 273 -17.09 6.18 9.96
CA VAL A 273 -16.10 7.26 10.05
C VAL A 273 -16.82 8.60 10.20
N ASP A 274 -16.49 9.36 11.23
CA ASP A 274 -17.04 10.71 11.44
C ASP A 274 -16.37 11.73 10.51
N ARG A 275 -15.04 11.71 10.47
CA ARG A 275 -14.22 12.65 9.68
C ARG A 275 -12.91 12.01 9.24
N LEU A 276 -12.49 12.34 8.03
CA LEU A 276 -11.14 12.09 7.52
C LEU A 276 -10.43 13.44 7.37
N VAL A 277 -9.44 13.71 8.22
CA VAL A 277 -8.66 14.95 8.20
C VAL A 277 -7.35 14.73 7.46
N ILE A 278 -7.12 15.54 6.43
CA ILE A 278 -5.87 15.56 5.66
C ILE A 278 -4.91 16.53 6.35
N ALA A 279 -3.84 16.01 6.93
CA ALA A 279 -2.76 16.83 7.51
C ALA A 279 -1.60 16.91 6.53
N THR A 280 -1.29 18.11 6.04
CA THR A 280 -0.15 18.38 5.13
C THR A 280 0.99 19.07 5.89
N ASN A 281 2.19 19.05 5.32
CA ASN A 281 3.30 19.91 5.74
C ASN A 281 3.33 21.17 4.84
N VAL A 282 4.46 21.87 4.77
CA VAL A 282 4.64 23.05 3.90
C VAL A 282 4.33 22.79 2.42
N ASN A 283 4.36 21.52 1.96
CA ASN A 283 3.85 21.12 0.65
C ASN A 283 2.34 20.85 0.76
N ASP A 284 1.56 21.93 0.73
CA ASP A 284 0.17 21.97 1.17
C ASP A 284 -0.87 21.90 0.04
N ILE A 285 -0.50 21.40 -1.14
CA ILE A 285 -1.37 21.35 -2.33
C ILE A 285 -2.77 20.77 -2.04
N LEU A 286 -2.84 19.71 -1.23
CA LEU A 286 -4.11 19.09 -0.84
C LEU A 286 -4.95 20.00 0.05
N THR A 287 -4.33 20.73 0.98
CA THR A 287 -5.02 21.69 1.84
C THR A 287 -5.58 22.84 1.01
N ARG A 288 -4.78 23.40 0.08
CA ARG A 288 -5.24 24.42 -0.86
C ARG A 288 -6.38 23.91 -1.74
N THR A 289 -6.27 22.69 -2.25
CA THR A 289 -7.32 22.05 -3.07
C THR A 289 -8.63 21.91 -2.31
N VAL A 290 -8.61 21.38 -1.09
CA VAL A 290 -9.82 21.18 -0.28
C VAL A 290 -10.44 22.51 0.16
N THR A 291 -9.62 23.52 0.42
CA THR A 291 -10.09 24.84 0.91
C THR A 291 -10.63 25.71 -0.22
N THR A 292 -10.02 25.66 -1.41
CA THR A 292 -10.26 26.62 -2.49
C THR A 292 -10.77 26.01 -3.79
N GLY A 293 -10.68 24.69 -3.95
CA GLY A 293 -10.97 23.99 -5.21
C GLY A 293 -9.82 23.99 -6.22
N SER A 294 -8.68 24.64 -5.94
CA SER A 294 -7.53 24.73 -6.85
C SER A 294 -6.45 23.70 -6.50
N TYR A 295 -6.19 22.76 -7.41
CA TYR A 295 -5.07 21.80 -7.37
C TYR A 295 -3.83 22.36 -8.06
#